data_AF-K9DSS2-F1
#
_entry.id   AF-K9DSS2-F1
#
_cell.length_a   1.000
_cell.length_b   1.000
_cell.length_c   1.000
_cell.angle_alpha   90.00
_cell.angle_beta   90.00
_cell.angle_gamma   90.00
#
_symmetry.space_group_name_H-M   'P 1'
#
loop_
_entity.id
_entity.type
_entity.pdbx_description
1 polymer ?
#
loop_
_entity_poly.entity_id
_entity_poly.type
_entity_poly.pdbx_seq_one_letter_code
_entity_poly.pdbx_strand_id
1 'polypeptide(L)'
;METKAEVLKYMFTRIQEMLPVNVVKAKKNKDYFTYIVENDCSIEFYFQTTQGGYAGKNTFCMGVSAKIKNPYLCSLVLEPLNKKDAGGNIIVCFDNNIDWFKQHLMDMDYFFGNKSDKTPNVERFLNDLKKDFFPYIIPFVKQYTKIIDFYSNSGHIQHIYADKQFSLGVICSLLCNHEEFIEETLVPLAKASEGGWIFREFFKCTNYVTDIVEPIKKYVAENNIHFEQ
;
A
#
# COMPACT_ATOMS: atom_id res chain seq x y z
N MET A 1 -22.07 -10.04 17.34
CA MET A 1 -22.19 -9.13 16.18
C MET A 1 -23.17 -9.69 15.17
N GLU A 2 -24.26 -8.98 14.93
CA GLU A 2 -25.37 -9.41 14.07
C GLU A 2 -25.50 -8.57 12.78
N THR A 3 -25.12 -7.29 12.81
CA THR A 3 -25.31 -6.35 11.68
C THR A 3 -24.00 -5.91 11.03
N LYS A 4 -24.06 -5.41 9.79
CA LYS A 4 -22.92 -4.76 9.12
C LYS A 4 -22.38 -3.58 9.93
N ALA A 5 -23.27 -2.78 10.52
CA ALA A 5 -22.88 -1.60 11.28
C ALA A 5 -22.05 -1.97 12.52
N GLU A 6 -22.44 -3.02 13.24
CA GLU A 6 -21.67 -3.55 14.37
C GLU A 6 -20.31 -4.08 13.93
N VAL A 7 -20.27 -4.87 12.85
CA VAL A 7 -19.01 -5.39 12.29
C VAL A 7 -18.07 -4.25 11.92
N LEU A 8 -18.53 -3.24 11.19
CA LEU A 8 -17.70 -2.10 10.81
C LEU A 8 -17.27 -1.26 12.01
N LYS A 9 -18.12 -1.10 13.03
CA LYS A 9 -17.76 -0.40 14.27
C LYS A 9 -16.66 -1.16 15.02
N TYR A 10 -16.82 -2.47 15.15
CA TYR A 10 -15.85 -3.33 15.80
C TYR A 10 -14.50 -3.34 15.06
N MET A 11 -14.50 -3.56 13.75
CA MET A 11 -13.28 -3.52 12.93
C MET A 11 -12.59 -2.17 12.99
N PHE A 12 -13.34 -1.06 12.98
CA PHE A 12 -12.74 0.27 13.08
C PHE A 12 -11.91 0.43 14.36
N THR A 13 -12.44 -0.04 15.50
CA THR A 13 -11.72 -0.02 16.78
C THR A 13 -10.55 -1.00 16.78
N ARG A 14 -10.76 -2.25 16.35
CA ARG A 14 -9.71 -3.28 16.37
C ARG A 14 -8.55 -2.98 15.44
N ILE A 15 -8.81 -2.50 14.23
CA ILE A 15 -7.75 -2.08 13.31
C ILE A 15 -6.92 -0.98 13.96
N GLN A 16 -7.55 0.05 14.55
CA GLN A 16 -6.84 1.12 15.24
C GLN A 16 -5.89 0.60 16.33
N GLU A 17 -6.34 -0.37 17.13
CA GLU A 17 -5.56 -0.99 18.20
C GLU A 17 -4.42 -1.87 17.69
N MET A 18 -4.57 -2.44 16.49
CA MET A 18 -3.58 -3.34 15.89
C MET A 18 -2.54 -2.62 15.02
N LEU A 19 -2.79 -1.37 14.61
CA LEU A 19 -1.88 -0.61 13.75
C LEU A 19 -0.48 -0.50 14.40
N PRO A 20 0.60 -0.83 13.68
CA PRO A 20 1.97 -0.86 14.23
C PRO A 20 2.64 0.54 14.31
N VAL A 21 1.84 1.60 14.30
CA VAL A 21 2.26 3.01 14.28
C VAL A 21 1.32 3.85 15.12
N ASN A 22 1.79 5.01 15.59
CA ASN A 22 0.95 5.89 16.39
C ASN A 22 -0.18 6.49 15.54
N VAL A 23 -1.42 6.32 16.00
CA VAL A 23 -2.60 6.94 15.38
C VAL A 23 -2.85 8.31 16.00
N VAL A 24 -2.70 9.36 15.21
CA VAL A 24 -2.96 10.75 15.61
C VAL A 24 -4.46 11.04 15.60
N LYS A 25 -5.15 10.57 14.56
CA LYS A 25 -6.59 10.80 14.39
C LYS A 25 -7.22 9.67 13.60
N ALA A 26 -8.36 9.18 14.06
CA ALA A 26 -9.15 8.19 13.35
C ALA A 26 -10.50 8.77 12.94
N LYS A 27 -10.95 8.49 11.72
CA LYS A 27 -12.25 8.88 11.19
C LYS A 27 -12.91 7.70 10.50
N LYS A 28 -14.16 7.44 10.86
CA LYS A 28 -15.02 6.48 10.18
C LYS A 28 -16.12 7.23 9.43
N ASN A 29 -16.28 6.95 8.15
CA ASN A 29 -17.38 7.43 7.33
C ASN A 29 -18.00 6.27 6.55
N LYS A 30 -19.16 5.77 7.01
CA LYS A 30 -19.81 4.56 6.47
C LYS A 30 -18.82 3.38 6.43
N ASP A 31 -18.40 3.01 5.22
CA ASP A 31 -17.54 1.88 4.87
C ASP A 31 -16.08 2.32 4.61
N TYR A 32 -15.76 3.59 4.86
CA TYR A 32 -14.42 4.14 4.73
C TYR A 32 -13.84 4.44 6.10
N PHE A 33 -12.67 3.86 6.39
CA PHE A 33 -11.90 4.14 7.59
C PHE A 33 -10.64 4.89 7.20
N THR A 34 -10.33 5.95 7.92
CA THR A 34 -9.11 6.75 7.73
C THR A 34 -8.42 6.89 9.07
N TYR A 35 -7.18 6.45 9.14
CA TYR A 35 -6.29 6.64 10.27
C TYR A 35 -5.16 7.58 9.83
N ILE A 36 -5.17 8.81 10.32
CA ILE A 36 -4.00 9.70 10.24
C ILE A 36 -3.03 9.20 11.31
N VAL A 37 -1.81 8.90 10.88
CA VAL A 37 -0.75 8.33 11.72
C VAL A 37 0.42 9.30 11.78
N GLU A 38 1.46 8.92 12.52
CA GLU A 38 2.72 9.66 12.58
C GLU A 38 3.30 9.97 11.17
N ASN A 39 4.17 10.99 11.10
CA ASN A 39 4.82 11.46 9.87
C ASN A 39 3.85 11.97 8.78
N ASP A 40 2.71 12.54 9.19
CA ASP A 40 1.66 13.07 8.29
C ASP A 40 1.18 12.04 7.25
N CYS A 41 1.28 10.76 7.59
CA CYS A 41 0.81 9.67 6.75
C CYS A 41 -0.65 9.33 7.07
N SER A 42 -1.33 8.66 6.13
CA SER A 42 -2.63 8.06 6.41
C SER A 42 -2.72 6.61 5.95
N ILE A 43 -3.45 5.82 6.72
CA ILE A 43 -3.83 4.44 6.39
C ILE A 43 -5.33 4.45 6.18
N GLU A 44 -5.74 4.11 4.96
CA GLU A 44 -7.13 4.16 4.53
C GLU A 44 -7.63 2.77 4.16
N PHE A 45 -8.83 2.44 4.63
CA PHE A 45 -9.53 1.21 4.25
C PHE A 45 -10.86 1.58 3.64
N TYR A 46 -11.16 0.96 2.50
CA TYR A 46 -12.49 0.96 1.93
C TYR A 46 -13.03 -0.47 1.88
N PHE A 47 -14.15 -0.68 2.54
CA PHE A 47 -14.84 -1.97 2.57
C PHE A 47 -15.93 -2.00 1.51
N GLN A 48 -15.66 -2.70 0.41
CA GLN A 48 -16.66 -2.94 -0.63
C GLN A 48 -17.62 -3.99 -0.10
N THR A 49 -18.88 -3.60 0.13
CA THR A 49 -19.86 -4.53 0.69
C THR A 49 -21.03 -4.72 -0.25
N THR A 50 -21.34 -5.98 -0.52
CA THR A 50 -22.56 -6.38 -1.23
C THR A 50 -23.51 -6.97 -0.21
N GLN A 51 -24.65 -6.32 0.01
CA GLN A 51 -25.62 -6.75 1.02
C GLN A 51 -26.78 -7.53 0.39
N GLY A 52 -27.22 -8.58 1.09
CA GLY A 52 -28.47 -9.29 0.83
C GLY A 52 -29.16 -9.69 2.14
N GLY A 53 -30.49 -9.72 2.16
CA GLY A 53 -31.29 -10.17 3.32
C GLY A 53 -32.36 -9.16 3.78
N TYR A 54 -33.20 -9.60 4.73
CA TYR A 54 -34.30 -8.83 5.32
C TYR A 54 -33.90 -8.11 6.62
N ALA A 55 -34.61 -7.04 6.97
CA ALA A 55 -34.28 -6.08 8.02
C ALA A 55 -33.86 -6.69 9.38
N GLY A 56 -32.83 -6.12 10.02
CA GLY A 56 -32.36 -6.46 11.37
C GLY A 56 -31.18 -7.44 11.42
N LYS A 57 -31.05 -8.35 10.43
CA LYS A 57 -29.89 -9.24 10.27
C LYS A 57 -29.48 -9.29 8.80
N ASN A 58 -28.27 -8.82 8.50
CA ASN A 58 -27.82 -8.72 7.11
C ASN A 58 -26.83 -9.83 6.81
N THR A 59 -27.03 -10.51 5.67
CA THR A 59 -25.96 -11.21 4.99
C THR A 59 -25.19 -10.22 4.14
N PHE A 60 -23.87 -10.29 4.16
CA PHE A 60 -23.08 -9.46 3.25
C PHE A 60 -21.75 -10.14 2.93
N CYS A 61 -21.27 -9.89 1.72
CA CYS A 61 -19.88 -10.13 1.34
C CYS A 61 -19.10 -8.84 1.53
N MET A 62 -17.80 -8.98 1.79
CA MET A 62 -16.91 -7.85 1.97
C MET A 62 -15.57 -8.09 1.28
N GLY A 63 -15.24 -7.20 0.35
CA GLY A 63 -13.88 -6.98 -0.14
C GLY A 63 -13.25 -5.77 0.56
N VAL A 64 -11.92 -5.63 0.45
CA VAL A 64 -11.14 -4.55 1.06
C VAL A 64 -10.15 -3.96 0.06
N SER A 65 -10.15 -2.63 -0.01
CA SER A 65 -9.03 -1.86 -0.54
C SER A 65 -8.35 -1.15 0.61
N ALA A 66 -7.06 -1.43 0.81
CA ALA A 66 -6.22 -0.83 1.85
C ALA A 66 -5.13 0.03 1.20
N LYS A 67 -4.91 1.23 1.72
CA LYS A 67 -4.00 2.21 1.13
C LYS A 67 -3.13 2.81 2.21
N ILE A 68 -1.86 3.02 1.87
CA ILE A 68 -0.95 3.88 2.63
C ILE A 68 -0.74 5.13 1.79
N LYS A 69 -1.00 6.28 2.38
CA LYS A 69 -0.67 7.57 1.82
C LYS A 69 0.49 8.17 2.58
N ASN A 70 1.54 8.53 1.85
CA ASN A 70 2.73 9.16 2.38
C ASN A 70 3.09 10.35 1.48
N PRO A 71 2.76 11.59 1.89
CA PRO A 71 3.08 12.79 1.13
C PRO A 71 4.58 12.95 0.86
N TYR A 72 5.42 12.63 1.85
CA TYR A 72 6.88 12.75 1.73
C TYR A 72 7.44 11.81 0.65
N LEU A 73 7.15 10.51 0.73
CA LEU A 73 7.61 9.56 -0.30
C LEU A 73 7.02 9.88 -1.69
N CYS A 74 5.80 10.40 -1.75
CA CYS A 74 5.22 10.82 -3.03
C CYS A 74 5.93 12.04 -3.63
N SER A 75 6.23 13.04 -2.82
CA SER A 75 7.02 14.22 -3.23
C SER A 75 8.40 13.77 -3.74
N LEU A 76 9.10 12.91 -2.99
CA LEU A 76 10.40 12.37 -3.39
C LEU A 76 10.38 11.66 -4.76
N VAL A 77 9.31 10.94 -5.07
CA VAL A 77 9.15 10.24 -6.36
C VAL A 77 8.78 11.20 -7.50
N LEU A 78 7.96 12.20 -7.24
CA LEU A 78 7.30 13.00 -8.28
C LEU A 78 8.04 14.28 -8.64
N GLU A 79 8.63 14.97 -7.65
CA GLU A 79 9.31 16.26 -7.85
C GLU A 79 10.52 16.18 -8.79
N PRO A 80 11.43 15.18 -8.67
CA PRO A 80 12.56 15.07 -9.60
C PRO A 80 12.13 14.94 -11.06
N LEU A 81 10.93 14.41 -11.28
CA LEU A 81 10.37 14.11 -12.60
C LEU A 81 9.37 15.17 -13.07
N ASN A 82 9.20 16.28 -12.33
CA ASN A 82 8.20 17.33 -12.58
C ASN A 82 6.77 16.77 -12.77
N LYS A 83 6.43 15.69 -12.06
CA LYS A 83 5.11 15.04 -12.14
C LYS A 83 4.17 15.62 -11.06
N LYS A 84 2.88 15.70 -11.39
CA LYS A 84 1.83 16.03 -10.42
C LYS A 84 1.32 14.76 -9.77
N ASP A 85 0.96 14.84 -8.50
CA ASP A 85 0.29 13.74 -7.82
C ASP A 85 -1.18 13.61 -8.26
N ALA A 86 -1.46 12.62 -9.10
CA ALA A 86 -2.82 12.25 -9.48
C ALA A 86 -3.45 11.23 -8.51
N GLY A 87 -2.64 10.66 -7.61
CA GLY A 87 -3.03 9.54 -6.75
C GLY A 87 -3.49 9.94 -5.34
N GLY A 88 -3.42 11.22 -4.96
CA GLY A 88 -3.75 11.66 -3.60
C GLY A 88 -2.79 11.09 -2.55
N ASN A 89 -1.49 11.13 -2.84
CA ASN A 89 -0.36 10.67 -2.04
C ASN A 89 -0.33 9.17 -1.77
N ILE A 90 -1.07 8.35 -2.51
CA ILE A 90 -1.03 6.89 -2.35
C ILE A 90 0.36 6.37 -2.76
N ILE A 91 1.03 5.67 -1.84
CA ILE A 91 2.31 5.01 -2.07
C ILE A 91 2.16 3.48 -2.11
N VAL A 92 1.29 2.92 -1.26
CA VAL A 92 0.89 1.51 -1.28
C VAL A 92 -0.61 1.41 -1.52
N CYS A 93 -1.01 0.52 -2.43
CA CYS A 93 -2.39 0.17 -2.71
C CYS A 93 -2.52 -1.36 -2.76
N PHE A 94 -3.27 -1.90 -1.80
CA PHE A 94 -3.67 -3.28 -1.73
C PHE A 94 -5.16 -3.38 -2.02
N ASP A 95 -5.56 -4.29 -2.90
CA ASP A 95 -6.97 -4.60 -3.15
C ASP A 95 -7.07 -6.13 -3.18
N ASN A 96 -7.90 -6.70 -2.31
CA ASN A 96 -8.00 -8.15 -2.21
C ASN A 96 -8.66 -8.79 -3.45
N ASN A 97 -9.27 -7.99 -4.32
CA ASN A 97 -9.80 -8.43 -5.61
C ASN A 97 -8.75 -8.38 -6.74
N ILE A 98 -7.56 -7.84 -6.47
CA ILE A 98 -6.49 -7.67 -7.45
C ILE A 98 -5.28 -8.47 -6.99
N ASP A 99 -5.11 -9.66 -7.57
CA ASP A 99 -3.96 -10.52 -7.31
C ASP A 99 -3.37 -11.02 -8.64
N TRP A 100 -2.59 -10.14 -9.29
CA TRP A 100 -2.00 -10.42 -10.59
C TRP A 100 -0.96 -11.54 -10.54
N PHE A 101 -0.37 -11.79 -9.36
CA PHE A 101 0.65 -12.81 -9.16
C PHE A 101 0.14 -14.06 -8.44
N LYS A 102 -1.18 -14.19 -8.25
CA LYS A 102 -1.84 -15.33 -7.57
C LYS A 102 -1.19 -15.67 -6.22
N GLN A 103 -0.76 -14.66 -5.48
CA GLN A 103 -0.14 -14.85 -4.17
C GLN A 103 -1.17 -15.19 -3.09
N HIS A 104 -2.46 -15.03 -3.40
CA HIS A 104 -3.62 -15.33 -2.57
C HIS A 104 -3.39 -14.94 -1.12
N LEU A 105 -2.98 -13.69 -0.92
CA LEU A 105 -2.61 -13.19 0.40
C LEU A 105 -3.86 -13.19 1.31
N MET A 106 -4.98 -12.64 0.84
CA MET A 106 -6.28 -12.65 1.53
C MET A 106 -7.37 -13.36 0.70
N ASP A 107 -8.46 -13.78 1.35
CA ASP A 107 -9.66 -14.25 0.65
C ASP A 107 -10.25 -13.12 -0.23
N MET A 108 -10.71 -13.47 -1.43
CA MET A 108 -11.33 -12.49 -2.35
C MET A 108 -12.61 -11.90 -1.76
N ASP A 109 -13.41 -12.69 -1.04
CA ASP A 109 -14.64 -12.25 -0.41
C ASP A 109 -14.82 -12.86 0.97
N TYR A 110 -14.97 -12.01 1.99
CA TYR A 110 -15.34 -12.45 3.33
C TYR A 110 -16.87 -12.50 3.45
N PHE A 111 -17.41 -13.70 3.58
CA PHE A 111 -18.85 -13.93 3.68
C PHE A 111 -19.33 -13.84 5.14
N PHE A 112 -20.33 -12.99 5.39
CA PHE A 112 -20.95 -12.82 6.70
C PHE A 112 -22.41 -13.26 6.65
N GLY A 113 -22.67 -14.51 7.04
CA GLY A 113 -24.02 -15.08 7.05
C GLY A 113 -24.95 -14.44 8.09
N ASN A 114 -26.26 -14.56 7.87
CA ASN A 114 -27.29 -14.12 8.83
C ASN A 114 -27.58 -15.16 9.94
N LYS A 115 -27.09 -16.40 9.77
CA LYS A 115 -27.42 -17.55 10.65
C LYS A 115 -26.55 -17.66 11.91
N SER A 116 -25.48 -16.89 12.01
CA SER A 116 -24.51 -17.01 13.10
C SER A 116 -23.94 -15.66 13.52
N ASP A 117 -23.35 -15.64 14.70
CA ASP A 117 -22.50 -14.54 15.14
C ASP A 117 -21.36 -14.33 14.13
N LYS A 118 -21.09 -13.05 13.81
CA LYS A 118 -20.12 -12.67 12.77
C LYS A 118 -18.68 -12.58 13.27
N THR A 119 -18.43 -12.68 14.58
CA THR A 119 -17.11 -12.48 15.20
C THR A 119 -16.02 -13.39 14.62
N PRO A 120 -16.24 -14.71 14.43
CA PRO A 120 -15.19 -15.57 13.87
C PRO A 120 -14.68 -15.11 12.49
N ASN A 121 -15.59 -14.66 11.62
CA ASN A 121 -15.24 -14.18 10.29
C ASN A 121 -14.54 -12.82 10.34
N VAL A 122 -14.93 -11.96 11.29
CA VAL A 122 -14.25 -10.68 11.52
C VAL A 122 -12.84 -10.90 12.04
N GLU A 123 -12.64 -11.78 13.01
CA GLU A 123 -11.31 -12.10 13.54
C GLU A 123 -10.41 -12.73 12.47
N ARG A 124 -10.96 -13.62 11.63
CA ARG A 124 -10.23 -14.14 10.47
C ARG A 124 -9.77 -13.02 9.54
N PHE A 125 -10.69 -12.13 9.16
CA PHE A 125 -10.37 -10.95 8.33
C PHE A 125 -9.26 -10.08 8.95
N LEU A 126 -9.35 -9.79 10.25
CA LEU A 126 -8.35 -8.97 10.95
C LEU A 126 -6.98 -9.64 11.00
N ASN A 127 -6.94 -10.97 11.16
CA ASN A 127 -5.69 -11.73 11.14
C ASN A 127 -5.04 -11.74 9.76
N ASP A 128 -5.83 -11.93 8.70
CA ASP A 128 -5.34 -11.85 7.32
C ASP A 128 -4.81 -10.44 7.02
N LEU A 129 -5.54 -9.39 7.41
CA LEU A 129 -5.07 -8.01 7.25
C LEU A 129 -3.73 -7.74 7.97
N LYS A 130 -3.59 -8.26 9.20
CA LYS A 130 -2.35 -8.17 9.97
C LYS A 130 -1.19 -8.92 9.32
N LYS A 131 -1.46 -10.06 8.72
CA LYS A 131 -0.44 -10.87 8.05
C LYS A 131 -0.01 -10.24 6.73
N ASP A 132 -0.96 -9.76 5.94
CA ASP A 132 -0.75 -9.50 4.52
C ASP A 132 -0.59 -8.01 4.18
N PHE A 133 -1.20 -7.10 4.94
CA PHE A 133 -1.09 -5.65 4.68
C PHE A 133 -0.22 -4.92 5.71
N PHE A 134 -0.26 -5.32 6.98
CA PHE A 134 0.49 -4.59 8.02
C PHE A 134 2.02 -4.60 7.86
N PRO A 135 2.65 -5.61 7.22
CA PRO A 135 4.08 -5.54 6.92
C PRO A 135 4.49 -4.32 6.08
N TYR A 136 3.58 -3.74 5.30
CA TYR A 136 3.84 -2.53 4.50
C TYR A 136 3.79 -1.25 5.35
N ILE A 137 3.19 -1.26 6.54
CA ILE A 137 2.94 -0.01 7.29
C ILE A 137 4.25 0.59 7.81
N ILE A 138 5.05 -0.16 8.57
CA ILE A 138 6.28 0.39 9.16
C ILE A 138 7.25 0.90 8.09
N PRO A 139 7.58 0.13 7.03
CA PRO A 139 8.52 0.58 6.01
C PRO A 139 8.04 1.83 5.28
N PHE A 140 6.75 1.95 4.99
CA PHE A 140 6.21 3.07 4.21
C PHE A 140 5.71 4.25 5.05
N VAL A 141 5.76 4.18 6.38
CA VAL A 141 5.40 5.29 7.28
C VAL A 141 6.61 5.88 8.01
N LYS A 142 7.59 5.05 8.42
CA LYS A 142 8.70 5.56 9.25
C LYS A 142 10.06 4.87 9.11
N GLN A 143 10.16 3.71 8.46
CA GLN A 143 11.45 3.01 8.28
C GLN A 143 11.73 2.80 6.79
N TYR A 144 11.93 3.90 6.08
CA TYR A 144 12.02 3.92 4.62
C TYR A 144 13.20 3.09 4.06
N THR A 145 14.26 2.88 4.84
CA THR A 145 15.37 2.00 4.48
C THR A 145 14.93 0.56 4.24
N LYS A 146 13.86 0.09 4.89
CA LYS A 146 13.31 -1.26 4.71
C LYS A 146 12.47 -1.42 3.45
N ILE A 147 12.16 -0.33 2.73
CA ILE A 147 11.40 -0.42 1.48
C ILE A 147 12.22 -1.19 0.42
N ILE A 148 13.55 -1.10 0.45
CA ILE A 148 14.41 -1.80 -0.50
C ILE A 148 14.21 -3.33 -0.47
N ASP A 149 13.91 -3.90 0.70
CA ASP A 149 13.67 -5.33 0.89
C ASP A 149 12.47 -5.83 0.07
N PHE A 150 11.49 -4.96 -0.21
CA PHE A 150 10.29 -5.30 -0.99
C PHE A 150 10.64 -5.57 -2.46
N TYR A 151 11.77 -5.09 -2.96
CA TYR A 151 12.23 -5.36 -4.32
C TYR A 151 12.85 -6.75 -4.48
N SER A 152 13.10 -7.48 -3.39
CA SER A 152 13.54 -8.88 -3.44
C SER A 152 12.43 -9.86 -3.85
N ASN A 153 11.16 -9.41 -3.86
CA ASN A 153 10.00 -10.23 -4.22
C ASN A 153 9.02 -9.40 -5.07
N SER A 154 8.87 -9.77 -6.34
CA SER A 154 7.98 -9.10 -7.30
C SER A 154 6.51 -9.01 -6.84
N GLY A 155 6.08 -9.94 -5.98
CA GLY A 155 4.79 -9.93 -5.32
C GLY A 155 4.51 -8.71 -4.45
N HIS A 156 5.55 -8.18 -3.81
CA HIS A 156 5.42 -7.01 -2.96
C HIS A 156 5.38 -5.73 -3.79
N ILE A 157 6.11 -5.70 -4.91
CA ILE A 157 6.19 -4.56 -5.83
C ILE A 157 4.82 -4.23 -6.43
N GLN A 158 3.97 -5.24 -6.68
CA GLN A 158 2.63 -5.03 -7.24
C GLN A 158 1.75 -4.10 -6.37
N HIS A 159 2.01 -4.04 -5.06
CA HIS A 159 1.26 -3.21 -4.12
C HIS A 159 1.84 -1.81 -3.98
N ILE A 160 3.04 -1.54 -4.48
CA ILE A 160 3.54 -0.18 -4.65
C ILE A 160 2.78 0.46 -5.80
N TYR A 161 2.33 1.70 -5.63
CA TYR A 161 1.50 2.37 -6.63
C TYR A 161 2.17 2.39 -8.01
N ALA A 162 1.43 1.99 -9.06
CA ALA A 162 2.00 1.56 -10.34
C ALA A 162 2.94 2.59 -11.01
N ASP A 163 2.61 3.87 -10.93
CA ASP A 163 3.44 4.96 -11.49
C ASP A 163 4.49 5.49 -10.49
N LYS A 164 4.89 4.69 -9.50
CA LYS A 164 5.93 5.02 -8.49
C LYS A 164 6.94 3.89 -8.27
N GLN A 165 6.70 2.70 -8.81
CA GLN A 165 7.46 1.48 -8.50
C GLN A 165 8.94 1.57 -8.86
N PHE A 166 9.28 2.03 -10.07
CA PHE A 166 10.69 2.07 -10.48
C PHE A 166 11.41 3.23 -9.80
N SER A 167 10.79 4.41 -9.82
CA SER A 167 11.34 5.63 -9.23
C SER A 167 11.57 5.51 -7.72
N LEU A 168 10.63 4.88 -6.98
CA LEU A 168 10.81 4.60 -5.55
C LEU A 168 11.97 3.64 -5.31
N GLY A 169 12.13 2.61 -6.14
CA GLY A 169 13.26 1.69 -6.05
C GLY A 169 14.60 2.42 -6.22
N VAL A 170 14.71 3.31 -7.21
CA VAL A 170 15.89 4.15 -7.42
C VAL A 170 16.17 5.02 -6.20
N ILE A 171 15.16 5.70 -5.65
CA ILE A 171 15.30 6.53 -4.45
C ILE A 171 15.80 5.70 -3.27
N CYS A 172 15.18 4.55 -3.00
CA CYS A 172 15.61 3.67 -1.92
C CYS A 172 17.04 3.15 -2.12
N SER A 173 17.43 2.85 -3.36
CA SER A 173 18.79 2.40 -3.70
C SER A 173 19.82 3.50 -3.39
N LEU A 174 19.55 4.73 -3.84
CA LEU A 174 20.43 5.87 -3.61
C LEU A 174 20.53 6.23 -2.12
N LEU A 175 19.39 6.33 -1.42
CA LEU A 175 19.34 6.74 -0.02
C LEU A 175 19.80 5.65 0.97
N CYS A 176 19.87 4.39 0.54
CA CYS A 176 20.49 3.30 1.30
C CYS A 176 21.96 3.07 0.94
N ASN A 177 22.57 3.90 0.08
CA ASN A 177 23.94 3.74 -0.44
C ASN A 177 24.17 2.41 -1.18
N HIS A 178 23.14 1.88 -1.86
CA HIS A 178 23.19 0.67 -2.68
C HIS A 178 22.90 1.03 -4.14
N GLU A 179 23.67 1.94 -4.74
CA GLU A 179 23.41 2.43 -6.11
C GLU A 179 23.50 1.29 -7.15
N GLU A 180 24.40 0.33 -6.93
CA GLU A 180 24.56 -0.89 -7.74
C GLU A 180 23.28 -1.73 -7.83
N PHE A 181 22.41 -1.66 -6.81
CA PHE A 181 21.12 -2.37 -6.78
C PHE A 181 20.21 -1.99 -7.95
N ILE A 182 20.36 -0.78 -8.49
CA ILE A 182 19.59 -0.31 -9.66
C ILE A 182 19.86 -1.21 -10.86
N GLU A 183 21.13 -1.43 -11.19
CA GLU A 183 21.53 -2.23 -12.35
C GLU A 183 21.47 -3.73 -12.08
N GLU A 184 21.83 -4.16 -10.87
CA GLU A 184 21.91 -5.57 -10.52
C GLU A 184 20.53 -6.20 -10.24
N THR A 185 19.56 -5.41 -9.78
CA THR A 185 18.25 -5.94 -9.34
C THR A 185 17.07 -5.21 -9.98
N LEU A 186 16.96 -3.88 -9.87
CA LEU A 186 15.76 -3.16 -10.34
C LEU A 186 15.56 -3.27 -11.85
N VAL A 187 16.62 -3.07 -12.64
CA VAL A 187 16.57 -3.15 -14.10
C VAL A 187 16.21 -4.56 -14.59
N PRO A 188 16.84 -5.64 -14.09
CA PRO A 188 16.41 -7.01 -14.39
C PRO A 188 14.94 -7.28 -14.05
N LEU A 189 14.47 -6.84 -12.88
CA LEU A 189 13.07 -7.01 -12.47
C LEU A 189 12.10 -6.26 -13.40
N ALA A 190 12.45 -5.03 -13.78
CA ALA A 190 11.67 -4.25 -14.74
C ALA A 190 11.60 -4.98 -16.09
N LYS A 191 12.74 -5.39 -16.66
CA LYS A 191 12.77 -6.13 -17.94
C LYS A 191 11.99 -7.45 -17.89
N ALA A 192 12.09 -8.20 -16.80
CA ALA A 192 11.34 -9.45 -16.60
C ALA A 192 9.82 -9.24 -16.52
N SER A 193 9.38 -8.00 -16.31
CA SER A 193 7.97 -7.61 -16.15
C SER A 193 7.38 -6.95 -17.39
N GLU A 194 8.07 -6.97 -18.52
CA GLU A 194 7.63 -6.32 -19.77
C GLU A 194 6.27 -6.84 -20.22
N GLY A 195 5.36 -5.92 -20.55
CA GLY A 195 3.95 -6.22 -20.86
C GLY A 195 3.06 -6.43 -19.62
N GLY A 196 3.62 -6.39 -18.41
CA GLY A 196 2.89 -6.50 -17.14
C GLY A 196 2.31 -5.17 -16.62
N TRP A 197 1.78 -5.22 -15.39
CA TRP A 197 1.24 -4.05 -14.68
C TRP A 197 2.25 -3.35 -13.77
N ILE A 198 3.43 -3.97 -13.55
CA ILE A 198 4.48 -3.43 -12.68
C ILE A 198 5.58 -2.71 -13.50
N PHE A 199 6.27 -1.75 -12.88
CA PHE A 199 7.35 -0.94 -13.47
C PHE A 199 6.93 -0.13 -14.71
N ARG A 200 5.68 0.34 -14.76
CA ARG A 200 5.16 1.12 -15.90
C ARG A 200 5.97 2.38 -16.22
N GLU A 201 6.59 3.00 -15.22
CA GLU A 201 7.48 4.14 -15.44
C GLU A 201 8.70 3.77 -16.29
N PHE A 202 9.30 2.62 -16.04
CA PHE A 202 10.48 2.15 -16.77
C PHE A 202 10.19 1.97 -18.27
N PHE A 203 9.05 1.36 -18.62
CA PHE A 203 8.69 1.13 -20.02
C PHE A 203 8.23 2.37 -20.78
N LYS A 204 7.90 3.45 -20.08
CA LYS A 204 7.55 4.74 -20.71
C LYS A 204 8.79 5.57 -21.05
N CYS A 205 9.97 5.20 -20.54
CA CYS A 205 11.22 5.91 -20.78
C CYS A 205 11.86 5.51 -22.11
N THR A 206 12.57 6.46 -22.72
CA THR A 206 13.46 6.17 -23.85
C THR A 206 14.83 5.72 -23.32
N ASN A 207 15.28 6.31 -22.21
CA ASN A 207 16.47 5.91 -21.48
C ASN A 207 16.25 6.16 -19.98
N TYR A 208 16.04 5.10 -19.20
CA TYR A 208 15.73 5.22 -17.77
C TYR A 208 16.85 5.93 -16.96
N VAL A 209 18.10 5.91 -17.43
CA VAL A 209 19.21 6.59 -16.76
C VAL A 209 18.99 8.10 -16.81
N THR A 210 18.80 8.65 -18.01
CA THR A 210 18.60 10.10 -18.20
C THR A 210 17.19 10.55 -17.79
N ASP A 211 16.19 9.67 -17.94
CA ASP A 211 14.78 10.01 -17.76
C ASP A 211 14.31 9.85 -16.30
N ILE A 212 14.98 8.99 -15.51
CA ILE A 212 14.60 8.69 -14.11
C ILE A 212 15.80 8.82 -13.16
N VAL A 213 16.89 8.08 -13.38
CA VAL A 213 17.98 7.97 -12.40
C VAL A 213 18.70 9.29 -12.18
N GLU A 214 19.16 9.96 -13.24
CA GLU A 214 19.88 11.22 -13.15
C GLU A 214 19.05 12.36 -12.53
N PRO A 215 17.77 12.58 -12.93
CA PRO A 215 16.91 13.55 -12.27
C PRO A 215 16.76 13.30 -10.76
N ILE A 216 16.54 12.05 -10.35
CA ILE A 216 16.42 11.68 -8.94
C ILE A 216 17.74 11.92 -8.21
N LYS A 217 18.86 11.46 -8.77
CA LYS A 217 20.19 11.62 -8.18
C LYS A 217 20.55 13.09 -7.97
N LYS A 218 20.27 13.92 -8.98
CA LYS A 218 20.44 15.38 -8.91
C LYS A 218 19.58 15.98 -7.79
N TYR A 219 18.29 15.66 -7.75
CA TYR A 219 17.37 16.18 -6.74
C TYR A 219 17.78 15.78 -5.32
N VAL A 220 18.17 14.53 -5.09
CA VAL A 220 18.66 14.04 -3.79
C VAL A 220 19.90 14.82 -3.33
N ALA A 221 20.86 15.02 -4.23
CA ALA A 221 22.10 15.74 -3.92
C ALA A 221 21.86 17.24 -3.66
N GLU A 222 21.09 17.91 -4.51
CA GLU A 222 20.81 19.35 -4.41
C GLU A 222 20.03 19.72 -3.14
N ASN A 223 19.16 18.82 -2.68
CA ASN A 223 18.32 19.03 -1.49
C ASN A 223 18.87 18.36 -0.23
N ASN A 224 20.06 17.73 -0.30
CA ASN A 224 20.71 17.03 0.81
C ASN A 224 19.76 16.04 1.53
N ILE A 225 19.06 15.22 0.74
CA ILE A 225 18.04 14.29 1.24
C ILE A 225 18.69 13.04 1.79
N HIS A 226 18.27 12.62 2.97
CA HIS A 226 18.71 11.39 3.64
C HIS A 226 17.52 10.72 4.32
N PHE A 227 17.51 9.40 4.39
CA PHE A 227 16.64 8.70 5.33
C PHE A 227 17.26 8.77 6.73
N GLU A 228 16.46 9.15 7.73
CA GLU A 228 16.87 9.00 9.13
C GLU A 228 17.06 7.50 9.44
N GLN A 229 18.13 7.16 10.14
CA GLN A 229 18.48 5.79 10.54
C GLN A 229 17.65 5.31 11.74
#